data_AF-A0A1A9A2G0-F1
#
_entry.id   AF-A0A1A9A2G0-F1
#
_cell.length_a   1.000
_cell.length_b   1.000
_cell.length_c   1.000
_cell.angle_alpha   90.00
_cell.angle_beta   90.00
_cell.angle_gamma   90.00
#
_symmetry.space_group_name_H-M   'P 1'
#
loop_
_entity.id
_entity.type
_entity.pdbx_description
1 polymer ?
#
loop_
_entity_poly.entity_id
_entity_poly.type
_entity_poly.pdbx_seq_one_letter_code
_entity_poly.pdbx_strand_id
1 'polypeptide(L)'
;MVAPLAPDMFDELCPSDLTPIRFGDKWAGMIIRCLEGGPRRFSELRVPLRGVTAKVLTRSLRKLEQDGLVRRTVHAAPTRRVEYALTPLGRSLLGPIEVACAWAREHWDELIDAREGVVAAD
;
A
#
# COMPACT_ATOMS: atom_id res chain seq x y z
N MET A 1 24.50 25.98 -11.58
CA MET A 1 23.59 25.28 -12.52
C MET A 1 23.52 23.83 -12.07
N VAL A 2 22.32 23.29 -11.83
CA VAL A 2 22.14 21.88 -11.41
C VAL A 2 22.27 20.99 -12.65
N ALA A 3 23.01 19.89 -12.55
CA ALA A 3 23.17 18.94 -13.65
C ALA A 3 21.82 18.30 -14.02
N PRO A 4 21.56 18.00 -15.30
CA PRO A 4 20.33 17.31 -15.70
C PRO A 4 20.27 15.91 -15.07
N LEU A 5 19.07 15.46 -14.71
CA LEU A 5 18.82 14.11 -14.22
C LEU A 5 19.14 13.09 -15.32
N ALA A 6 19.79 11.99 -14.96
CA ALA A 6 20.10 10.92 -15.90
C ALA A 6 18.80 10.24 -16.38
N PRO A 7 18.62 9.99 -17.69
CA PRO A 7 17.39 9.40 -18.22
C PRO A 7 17.15 7.96 -17.75
N ASP A 8 18.22 7.28 -17.32
CA ASP A 8 18.28 5.90 -16.85
C ASP A 8 18.34 5.78 -15.31
N MET A 9 18.09 6.88 -14.58
CA MET A 9 18.14 6.95 -13.11
C MET A 9 17.31 5.86 -12.40
N PHE A 10 16.32 5.28 -13.07
CA PHE A 10 15.46 4.21 -12.54
C PHE A 10 15.61 2.86 -13.27
N ASP A 11 16.51 2.76 -14.26
CA ASP A 11 16.69 1.57 -15.08
C ASP A 11 17.52 0.48 -14.37
N GLU A 12 18.43 0.89 -13.47
CA GLU A 12 19.32 -0.02 -12.72
C GLU A 12 18.61 -0.90 -11.66
N LEU A 13 17.28 -0.76 -11.49
CA LEU A 13 16.54 -1.53 -10.49
C LEU A 13 16.08 -2.95 -10.95
N CYS A 14 16.04 -3.30 -12.26
CA CYS A 14 15.94 -4.70 -12.75
C CYS A 14 15.84 -4.84 -14.29
N PRO A 15 16.41 -5.89 -14.93
CA PRO A 15 16.09 -6.33 -16.31
C PRO A 15 14.68 -6.94 -16.50
N SER A 16 13.74 -6.71 -15.57
CA SER A 16 12.35 -7.14 -15.66
C SER A 16 11.43 -6.08 -15.06
N ASP A 17 10.14 -6.05 -15.45
CA ASP A 17 9.11 -5.09 -15.01
C ASP A 17 8.84 -5.01 -13.48
N LEU A 18 9.70 -5.62 -12.66
CA LEU A 18 9.71 -5.57 -11.20
C LEU A 18 10.22 -4.20 -10.70
N THR A 19 9.41 -3.16 -10.86
CA THR A 19 9.60 -1.93 -10.06
C THR A 19 9.31 -2.28 -8.59
N PRO A 20 10.30 -2.24 -7.66
CA PRO A 20 10.20 -2.94 -6.37
C PRO A 20 9.02 -2.51 -5.49
N ILE A 21 8.63 -1.23 -5.54
CA ILE A 21 7.44 -0.69 -4.84
C ILE A 21 6.89 0.47 -5.66
N ARG A 22 5.77 0.28 -6.37
CA ARG A 22 5.00 1.41 -6.92
C ARG A 22 3.98 1.88 -5.88
N PHE A 23 4.21 3.06 -5.31
CA PHE A 23 3.21 3.82 -4.53
C PHE A 23 2.00 4.30 -5.37
N GLY A 24 1.83 3.80 -6.60
CA GLY A 24 0.72 4.16 -7.49
C GLY A 24 -0.63 3.55 -7.08
N ASP A 25 -0.64 2.54 -6.19
CA ASP A 25 -1.87 2.07 -5.57
C ASP A 25 -2.00 2.63 -4.16
N LYS A 26 -2.77 3.71 -4.03
CA LYS A 26 -3.04 4.36 -2.73
C LYS A 26 -3.61 3.40 -1.67
N TRP A 27 -4.18 2.27 -2.08
CA TRP A 27 -4.79 1.30 -1.16
C TRP A 27 -3.82 0.24 -0.67
N ALA A 28 -2.69 0.02 -1.35
CA ALA A 28 -1.76 -1.06 -1.02
C ALA A 28 -1.27 -0.98 0.44
N GLY A 29 -0.77 0.19 0.85
CA GLY A 29 -0.33 0.42 2.23
C GLY A 29 -1.45 0.24 3.26
N MET A 30 -2.66 0.75 2.96
CA MET A 30 -3.79 0.60 3.87
C MET A 30 -4.25 -0.86 4.00
N ILE A 31 -4.27 -1.63 2.91
CA ILE A 31 -4.57 -3.06 2.91
C ILE A 31 -3.54 -3.81 3.75
N ILE A 32 -2.25 -3.52 3.57
CA ILE A 32 -1.17 -4.15 4.35
C ILE A 32 -1.37 -3.89 5.84
N ARG A 33 -1.66 -2.65 6.24
CA ARG A 33 -1.98 -2.30 7.64
C ARG A 33 -3.23 -3.03 8.16
N CYS A 34 -4.29 -3.15 7.37
CA CYS A 34 -5.49 -3.91 7.77
C CYS A 34 -5.21 -5.39 8.05
N LEU A 35 -4.18 -5.97 7.43
CA LEU A 35 -3.79 -7.38 7.55
C LEU A 35 -2.68 -7.63 8.60
N GLU A 36 -2.17 -6.59 9.25
CA GLU A 36 -1.12 -6.67 10.27
C GLU A 36 -1.49 -7.66 11.38
N GLY A 37 -2.71 -7.51 11.90
CA GLY A 37 -3.29 -8.34 12.97
C GLY A 37 -3.73 -9.75 12.55
N GLY A 38 -3.54 -10.14 11.28
CA GLY A 38 -3.84 -11.49 10.80
C GLY A 38 -4.79 -11.54 9.60
N PRO A 39 -5.23 -12.77 9.21
CA PRO A 39 -6.06 -12.99 8.05
C PRO A 39 -7.42 -12.29 8.14
N ARG A 40 -7.89 -11.69 7.05
CA ARG A 40 -9.20 -10.99 6.96
C ARG A 40 -9.99 -11.37 5.72
N ARG A 41 -11.32 -11.33 5.83
CA ARG A 41 -12.22 -11.44 4.67
C ARG A 41 -12.28 -10.12 3.90
N PHE A 42 -12.67 -10.21 2.62
CA PHE A 42 -12.89 -9.03 1.77
C PHE A 42 -13.87 -8.02 2.38
N SER A 43 -14.95 -8.50 2.98
CA SER A 43 -15.95 -7.63 3.61
C SER A 43 -15.39 -6.90 4.84
N GLU A 44 -14.53 -7.53 5.62
CA GLU A 44 -13.86 -6.90 6.76
C GLU A 44 -12.90 -5.81 6.30
N LEU A 45 -12.14 -6.04 5.23
CA LEU A 45 -11.25 -5.03 4.64
C LEU A 45 -12.00 -3.80 4.13
N ARG A 46 -13.25 -3.95 3.67
CA ARG A 46 -14.04 -2.81 3.18
C ARG A 46 -14.53 -1.86 4.27
N VAL A 47 -14.60 -2.30 5.52
CA VAL A 47 -15.08 -1.47 6.63
C VAL A 47 -14.15 -0.27 6.91
N PRO A 48 -12.82 -0.47 7.12
CA PRO A 48 -11.90 0.64 7.33
C PRO A 48 -11.54 1.38 6.03
N LEU A 49 -11.53 0.70 4.88
CA LEU A 49 -11.16 1.28 3.58
C LEU A 49 -12.33 2.05 2.94
N ARG A 50 -12.87 3.05 3.64
CA ARG A 50 -13.99 3.86 3.15
C ARG A 50 -13.62 4.54 1.82
N GLY A 51 -14.52 4.46 0.84
CA GLY A 51 -14.31 5.02 -0.50
C GLY A 51 -13.61 4.09 -1.51
N VAL A 52 -13.13 2.91 -1.10
CA VAL A 52 -12.66 1.90 -2.06
C VAL A 52 -13.85 1.22 -2.72
N THR A 53 -13.89 1.18 -4.05
CA THR A 53 -14.87 0.37 -4.77
C THR A 53 -14.48 -1.10 -4.71
N ALA A 54 -15.46 -2.01 -4.79
CA ALA A 54 -15.17 -3.45 -4.76
C ALA A 54 -14.24 -3.88 -5.92
N LYS A 55 -14.40 -3.25 -7.09
CA LYS A 55 -13.55 -3.46 -8.27
C LYS A 55 -12.10 -3.05 -7.98
N VAL A 56 -11.91 -1.88 -7.37
CA VAL A 56 -10.57 -1.38 -7.01
C VAL A 56 -9.92 -2.26 -5.95
N LEU A 57 -10.62 -2.59 -4.86
CA LEU A 57 -10.07 -3.46 -3.81
C LEU A 57 -9.68 -4.85 -4.37
N THR A 58 -10.48 -5.42 -5.27
CA THR A 58 -10.15 -6.67 -5.96
C THR A 58 -8.86 -6.53 -6.80
N ARG A 59 -8.71 -5.42 -7.54
CA ARG A 59 -7.50 -5.16 -8.34
C ARG A 59 -6.27 -5.02 -7.43
N SER A 60 -6.39 -4.26 -6.35
CA SER A 60 -5.31 -4.04 -5.38
C SER A 60 -4.86 -5.35 -4.72
N LEU A 61 -5.81 -6.16 -4.24
CA LEU A 61 -5.50 -7.47 -3.64
C LEU A 61 -4.84 -8.43 -4.63
N ARG A 62 -5.30 -8.47 -5.89
CA ARG A 62 -4.68 -9.28 -6.95
C ARG A 62 -3.25 -8.83 -7.23
N LYS A 63 -3.01 -7.52 -7.27
CA LYS A 63 -1.66 -6.99 -7.47
C LYS A 63 -0.75 -7.36 -6.29
N LEU A 64 -1.19 -7.14 -5.06
CA LEU A 64 -0.45 -7.56 -3.86
C LEU A 64 -0.19 -9.07 -3.81
N GLU A 65 -1.09 -9.89 -4.36
CA GLU A 65 -0.90 -11.34 -4.50
C GLU A 65 0.15 -11.68 -5.57
N GLN A 66 0.10 -11.01 -6.73
CA GLN A 66 1.10 -11.15 -7.80
C GLN A 66 2.50 -10.70 -7.35
N ASP A 67 2.58 -9.62 -6.58
CA ASP A 67 3.81 -9.08 -6.01
C ASP A 67 4.33 -9.93 -4.81
N GLY A 68 3.61 -11.00 -4.43
CA GLY A 68 4.01 -11.91 -3.36
C GLY A 68 3.84 -11.35 -1.95
N LEU A 69 3.12 -10.24 -1.78
CA LEU A 69 2.92 -9.54 -0.50
C LEU A 69 1.72 -10.10 0.28
N VAL A 70 0.70 -10.57 -0.43
CA VAL A 70 -0.54 -11.10 0.15
C VAL A 70 -0.79 -12.52 -0.37
N ARG A 71 -1.19 -13.42 0.53
CA ARG A 71 -1.69 -14.75 0.18
C ARG A 71 -3.20 -14.78 0.29
N ARG A 72 -3.86 -15.31 -0.73
CA ARG A 72 -5.30 -15.59 -0.75
C ARG A 72 -5.56 -17.07 -0.43
N THR A 73 -6.40 -17.34 0.56
CA THR A 73 -6.77 -18.72 0.94
C THR A 73 -8.28 -18.92 0.79
N VAL A 74 -8.67 -19.99 0.10
CA VAL A 74 -10.07 -20.40 -0.05
C VAL A 74 -10.31 -21.58 0.89
N HIS A 75 -11.19 -21.38 1.87
CA HIS A 75 -11.60 -22.44 2.79
C HIS A 75 -12.85 -23.12 2.24
N ALA A 76 -12.82 -24.44 2.07
CA ALA A 76 -13.95 -25.24 1.63
C ALA A 76 -14.65 -25.86 2.84
N ALA A 77 -15.93 -25.50 3.05
CA ALA A 77 -16.86 -26.03 4.05
C ALA A 77 -16.65 -25.59 5.53
N PRO A 78 -17.74 -25.52 6.33
CA PRO A 78 -19.16 -25.60 5.91
C PRO A 78 -19.63 -24.31 5.20
N THR A 79 -18.94 -23.19 5.36
CA THR A 79 -19.15 -21.95 4.61
C THR A 79 -17.90 -21.64 3.79
N ARG A 80 -18.04 -21.63 2.46
CA ARG A 80 -16.95 -21.22 1.57
C ARG A 80 -16.59 -19.77 1.88
N ARG A 81 -15.40 -19.55 2.44
CA ARG A 81 -14.89 -18.21 2.74
C ARG A 81 -13.51 -18.00 2.15
N VAL A 82 -13.22 -16.75 1.82
CA VAL A 82 -11.94 -16.32 1.28
C VAL A 82 -11.31 -15.37 2.27
N GLU A 83 -10.08 -15.65 2.64
CA GLU A 83 -9.27 -14.83 3.54
C GLU A 83 -8.00 -14.39 2.82
N TYR A 84 -7.53 -13.20 3.18
CA TYR A 84 -6.28 -12.62 2.73
C TYR A 84 -5.38 -12.45 3.94
N ALA A 85 -4.10 -12.78 3.81
CA ALA A 85 -3.12 -12.63 4.88
C ALA A 85 -1.80 -12.14 4.29
N LEU A 86 -1.01 -11.39 5.07
CA LEU A 86 0.35 -11.04 4.67
C LEU A 86 1.22 -12.29 4.58
N THR A 87 2.04 -12.33 3.54
CA THR A 87 3.20 -13.24 3.46
C THR A 87 4.32 -12.72 4.38
N PRO A 88 5.40 -13.48 4.61
CA PRO A 88 6.58 -12.95 5.31
C PRO A 88 7.14 -11.67 4.66
N LEU A 89 7.17 -11.62 3.32
CA LEU A 89 7.57 -10.43 2.55
C LEU A 89 6.58 -9.27 2.75
N GLY A 90 5.27 -9.54 2.73
CA GLY A 90 4.26 -8.52 3.03
C GLY A 90 4.37 -7.96 4.45
N ARG A 91 4.78 -8.79 5.42
CA ARG A 91 5.01 -8.35 6.81
C ARG A 91 6.25 -7.47 6.94
N SER A 92 7.32 -7.73 6.18
CA SER A 92 8.53 -6.89 6.25
C SER A 92 8.29 -5.45 5.77
N LEU A 93 7.24 -5.20 4.98
CA LEU A 93 6.81 -3.86 4.57
C LEU A 93 6.14 -3.04 5.68
N LEU A 94 5.70 -3.67 6.79
CA LEU A 94 5.06 -2.93 7.89
C LEU A 94 6.01 -1.90 8.52
N GLY A 95 7.30 -2.23 8.64
CA GLY A 95 8.32 -1.31 9.17
C GLY A 95 8.46 -0.04 8.32
N PRO A 96 8.79 -0.15 7.02
CA PRO A 96 8.84 1.00 6.10
C PRO A 96 7.54 1.82 6.06
N ILE A 97 6.37 1.16 6.08
CA ILE A 97 5.09 1.86 6.13
C ILE A 97 4.95 2.65 7.42
N GLU A 98 5.32 2.08 8.57
CA GLU A 98 5.23 2.78 9.86
C GLU A 98 6.17 3.99 9.92
N VAL A 99 7.36 3.91 9.33
CA VAL A 99 8.27 5.07 9.21
C VAL A 99 7.61 6.20 8.41
N ALA A 100 7.01 5.88 7.26
CA ALA A 100 6.29 6.87 6.46
C ALA A 100 5.07 7.43 7.20
N CYS A 101 4.33 6.59 7.94
CA CYS A 101 3.21 7.04 8.76
C CYS A 101 3.66 7.92 9.93
N ALA A 102 4.80 7.64 10.54
CA ALA A 102 5.35 8.46 11.62
C ALA A 102 5.71 9.86 11.10
N TRP A 103 6.42 9.93 9.98
CA TRP A 103 6.71 11.19 9.32
C TRP A 103 5.42 11.96 8.96
N ALA A 104 4.42 11.29 8.37
CA ALA A 104 3.16 11.94 8.01
C ALA A 104 2.37 12.44 9.22
N ARG A 105 2.49 11.80 10.40
CA ARG A 105 1.88 12.28 11.65
C ARG A 105 2.61 13.50 12.21
N GLU A 106 3.93 13.52 12.10
CA GLU A 106 4.77 14.62 12.55
C GLU A 106 4.53 15.90 11.72
N HIS A 107 4.36 15.75 10.41
CA HIS A 107 4.17 16.86 9.47
C HIS A 107 2.70 17.03 9.02
N TRP A 108 1.74 16.55 9.82
CA TRP A 108 0.33 16.52 9.40
C TRP A 108 -0.24 17.92 9.17
N ASP A 109 0.06 18.86 10.08
CA ASP A 109 -0.42 20.24 9.99
C ASP A 109 0.22 20.96 8.80
N GLU A 110 1.53 20.81 8.59
CA GLU A 110 2.24 21.35 7.42
C GLU A 110 1.64 20.86 6.09
N LEU A 111 1.22 19.59 6.03
CA LEU A 111 0.56 19.03 4.86
C LEU A 111 -0.84 19.60 4.62
N ILE A 112 -1.59 19.88 5.69
CA ILE A 112 -2.91 20.53 5.61
C ILE A 112 -2.73 21.96 5.12
N ASP A 113 -1.86 22.73 5.75
CA ASP A 113 -1.59 24.12 5.41
C ASP A 113 -1.17 24.28 3.95
N ALA A 114 -0.26 23.41 3.48
CA ALA A 114 0.15 23.37 2.07
C ALA A 114 -1.01 23.00 1.11
N ARG A 115 -1.96 22.18 1.55
CA ARG A 115 -3.13 21.79 0.74
C ARG A 115 -4.19 22.87 0.68
N GLU A 116 -4.39 23.58 1.77
CA GLU A 116 -5.35 24.69 1.90
C GLU A 116 -4.79 26.01 1.36
N GLY A 117 -3.50 26.03 0.97
CA GLY A 117 -2.83 27.22 0.43
C GLY A 117 -2.47 28.24 1.50
N VAL A 118 -2.51 27.85 2.78
CA VAL A 118 -2.09 28.65 3.94
C VAL A 118 -0.60 28.43 4.15
N VAL A 119 0.22 28.64 3.12
CA VAL A 119 1.67 28.66 3.35
C VAL A 119 1.96 30.02 3.98
N ALA A 120 2.38 30.03 5.24
CA ALA A 120 3.00 31.20 5.85
C ALA A 120 4.16 31.62 4.95
N ALA A 121 4.05 32.82 4.39
CA ALA A 121 5.10 33.41 3.58
C ALA A 121 6.30 33.69 4.48
N ASP A 122 7.39 32.96 4.28
CA ASP A 122 8.74 33.33 4.68
C ASP A 122 9.55 33.78 3.46
#